data_AF-A0A286GFY9-F1
#
_entry.id   AF-A0A286GFY9-F1
#
_cell.length_a   1.000
_cell.length_b   1.000
_cell.length_c   1.000
_cell.angle_alpha   90.00
_cell.angle_beta   90.00
_cell.angle_gamma   90.00
#
_symmetry.space_group_name_H-M   'P 1'
#
loop_
_entity.id
_entity.type
_entity.pdbx_description
1 polymer ?
#
loop_
_entity_poly.entity_id
_entity_poly.type
_entity_poly.pdbx_seq_one_letter_code
_entity_poly.pdbx_strand_id
1 'polypeptide(L)' 'MADKSGKGSGTAKKANAKAKKDGEKNPRKSSAAQSELGKKGGKKSTKKS' A
#
# COMPACT_ATOMS: atom_id res chain seq x y z
N MET A 1 6.43 -16.11 -5.13
CA MET A 1 6.90 -14.74 -4.86
C MET A 1 6.33 -14.21 -3.53
N ALA A 2 6.36 -14.99 -2.45
CA ALA A 2 5.78 -14.59 -1.16
C ALA A 2 6.75 -13.72 -0.32
N ASP A 3 8.05 -13.78 -0.62
CA ASP A 3 9.12 -13.11 0.15
C ASP A 3 9.18 -11.59 -0.06
N LYS A 4 8.45 -11.06 -1.06
CA LYS A 4 8.40 -9.61 -1.35
C LYS A 4 7.15 -8.93 -0.83
N SER A 5 6.22 -9.65 -0.18
CA SER A 5 5.00 -9.09 0.39
C SER A 5 5.08 -9.05 1.91
N GLY A 6 5.42 -7.90 2.48
CA GLY A 6 5.51 -7.70 3.94
C GLY A 6 5.92 -6.28 4.30
N LYS A 7 5.90 -5.93 5.60
CA LYS A 7 6.27 -4.59 6.12
C LYS A 7 7.67 -4.11 5.68
N GLY A 8 8.55 -5.04 5.29
CA GLY A 8 9.90 -4.77 4.77
C GLY A 8 10.03 -4.68 3.24
N SER A 9 8.94 -4.83 2.48
CA SER A 9 9.01 -4.77 1.01
C SER A 9 9.44 -3.38 0.52
N GLY A 10 10.09 -3.32 -0.64
CA GLY A 10 10.49 -2.03 -1.25
C GLY A 10 9.31 -1.07 -1.45
N THR A 11 8.14 -1.60 -1.82
CA THR A 11 6.88 -0.86 -1.90
C THR A 11 6.42 -0.34 -0.55
N ALA A 12 6.47 -1.15 0.52
CA ALA A 12 6.13 -0.69 1.86
C ALA A 12 7.07 0.43 2.34
N LYS A 13 8.38 0.32 2.08
CA LYS A 13 9.35 1.36 2.43
C LYS A 13 9.09 2.68 1.69
N LYS A 14 8.86 2.62 0.37
CA LYS A 14 8.54 3.81 -0.45
C LYS A 14 7.24 4.49 0.01
N ALA A 15 6.20 3.71 0.27
CA ALA A 15 4.94 4.23 0.78
C ALA A 15 5.09 4.89 2.16
N ASN A 16 5.79 4.24 3.11
CA ASN A 16 6.04 4.81 4.43
C ASN A 16 6.84 6.13 4.36
N ALA A 17 7.81 6.22 3.44
CA ALA A 17 8.57 7.46 3.24
C ALA A 17 7.67 8.60 2.72
N LYS A 18 6.78 8.33 1.76
CA LYS A 18 5.80 9.31 1.26
C LYS A 18 4.81 9.73 2.36
N ALA A 19 4.30 8.77 3.11
CA ALA A 19 3.40 9.04 4.23
C ALA A 19 4.07 9.92 5.29
N LYS A 20 5.32 9.65 5.65
CA LYS A 20 6.09 10.49 6.57
C LYS A 20 6.27 11.92 6.05
N LYS A 21 6.49 12.11 4.74
CA LYS A 21 6.55 13.45 4.13
C LYS A 21 5.23 14.20 4.25
N ASP A 22 4.11 13.49 4.18
CA ASP A 22 2.77 14.04 4.38
C ASP A 22 2.38 14.19 5.87
N GLY A 23 3.28 13.87 6.82
CA GLY A 23 2.98 13.87 8.26
C GLY A 23 2.06 12.72 8.72
N GLU A 24 1.82 11.76 7.84
CA GLU A 24 0.90 10.64 8.02
C GLU A 24 1.62 9.42 8.59
N LYS A 25 1.21 8.98 9.79
CA LYS A 25 1.74 7.76 10.42
C LYS A 25 1.30 6.49 9.70
N ASN A 26 0.19 6.56 8.95
CA ASN A 26 -0.36 5.43 8.22
C ASN A 26 -0.27 5.69 6.70
N PRO A 27 0.54 4.92 5.95
CA PRO A 27 0.66 5.09 4.50
C PRO A 27 -0.61 4.73 3.71
N ARG A 28 -1.68 4.26 4.37
CA ARG A 28 -3.00 4.08 3.75
C ARG A 28 -3.91 5.29 3.88
N LYS A 29 -3.48 6.31 4.61
CA LYS A 29 -4.24 7.55 4.84
C LYS A 29 -3.64 8.70 4.02
N SER A 30 -2.33 8.69 3.81
CA SER A 30 -1.69 9.52 2.76
C SER A 30 -2.06 9.02 1.36
N SER A 31 -2.65 9.93 0.57
CA SER A 31 -2.98 9.69 -0.86
C SER A 31 -1.74 9.36 -1.69
N ALA A 32 -0.61 10.05 -1.44
CA ALA A 32 0.64 9.81 -2.16
C ALA A 32 1.25 8.42 -1.84
N ALA A 33 1.08 7.95 -0.61
CA ALA A 33 1.54 6.63 -0.19
C ALA A 33 0.62 5.49 -0.66
N GLN A 34 -0.69 5.74 -0.78
CA GLN A 34 -1.66 4.80 -1.36
C GLN A 34 -1.29 4.41 -2.80
N SER A 35 -0.78 5.34 -3.59
CA SER A 35 -0.32 5.08 -4.96
C SER A 35 0.82 4.06 -5.03
N GLU A 36 1.70 4.01 -4.02
CA GLU A 36 2.79 3.03 -3.91
C GLU A 36 2.33 1.68 -3.32
N LEU A 37 1.32 1.69 -2.44
CA LEU A 37 0.76 0.46 -1.83
C LEU A 37 -0.23 -0.27 -2.74
N GLY A 38 -0.75 0.42 -3.76
CA GLY A 38 -1.85 -0.05 -4.58
C GLY A 38 -3.22 0.12 -3.90
N LYS A 39 -4.28 0.22 -4.71
CA LYS A 39 -5.65 0.34 -4.23
C LYS A 39 -6.08 -0.95 -3.51
N LYS A 40 -6.22 -0.89 -2.18
CA LYS A 40 -6.89 -1.94 -1.42
C LYS A 40 -8.41 -1.78 -1.61
N GLY A 41 -8.97 -2.42 -2.64
CA GLY A 41 -10.43 -2.46 -2.83
C GLY A 41 -10.94 -2.29 -4.27
N GLY A 42 -10.06 -2.19 -5.27
CA GLY A 42 -10.50 -2.20 -6.67
C GLY A 42 -10.86 -3.61 -7.15
N LYS A 43 -12.09 -4.06 -6.87
CA LYS A 43 -12.77 -5.23 -7.46
C LYS A 43 -11.98 -6.56 -7.48
N LYS A 44 -12.09 -7.36 -6.40
CA LYS A 44 -12.34 -8.79 -6.62
C LYS A 44 -13.84 -8.92 -6.84
N SER A 45 -14.26 -8.80 -8.09
CA SER A 45 -15.58 -9.23 -8.51
C SER A 45 -15.80 -10.64 -7.96
N THR A 46 -16.88 -10.79 -7.22
CA THR A 46 -17.60 -12.03 -6.99
C THR A 46 -17.52 -12.94 -8.22
N LYS A 47 -16.72 -14.01 -8.18
CA LYS A 47 -17.01 -15.21 -8.96
C LYS A 47 -17.39 -16.29 -7.97
N LYS A 48 -18.67 -16.25 -7.60
CA LYS A 48 -19.40 -17.39 -7.05
C LYS A 48 -19.51 -18.37 -8.21
N SER A 49 -18.89 -19.54 -8.07
CA SER A 49 -19.20 -20.73 -8.87
C SER A 49 -19.86 -21.74 -7.94
#